data_AF-A0A3P9PXF7-F1
#
_entry.id   AF-A0A3P9PXF7-F1
#
_cell.length_a   1.000
_cell.length_b   1.000
_cell.length_c   1.000
_cell.angle_alpha   90.00
_cell.angle_beta   90.00
_cell.angle_gamma   90.00
#
_symmetry.space_group_name_H-M   'P 1'
#
loop_
_entity.id
_entity.type
_entity.pdbx_description
1 polymer ?
#
loop_
_entity_poly.entity_id
_entity_poly.type
_entity_poly.pdbx_seq_one_letter_code
_entity_poly.pdbx_strand_id
1 'polypeptide(L)'
;FPFPASEPPSIIPELSCITGNGESYRGLIAVTTSGKKCQRWASQTPHRHDYTIVPEQFPDAGLDKNYCRNPDGKQKPWCFTTDYKTPWEYCSLPNCNDILASGIN
;
A
#
# COMPACT_ATOMS: atom_id res chain seq x y z
N PHE A 1 -8.24 18.74 31.95
CA PHE A 1 -8.99 18.32 30.77
C PHE A 1 -8.69 16.85 30.51
N PRO A 2 -9.59 15.93 30.88
CA PRO A 2 -9.39 14.52 30.57
C PRO A 2 -9.60 14.34 29.07
N PHE A 3 -8.60 13.81 28.37
CA PHE A 3 -8.76 13.36 26.99
C PHE A 3 -9.90 12.32 26.95
N PRO A 4 -10.88 12.43 26.05
CA PRO A 4 -11.83 11.35 25.88
C PRO A 4 -11.06 10.16 25.31
N ALA A 5 -11.11 9.03 26.02
CA ALA A 5 -10.76 7.72 25.50
C ALA A 5 -11.86 7.31 24.51
N SER A 6 -11.82 7.85 23.29
CA SER A 6 -12.77 7.54 22.24
C SER A 6 -12.09 6.75 21.12
N GLU A 7 -12.65 5.57 20.90
CA GLU A 7 -12.55 4.65 19.76
C GLU A 7 -11.36 3.67 19.68
N PRO A 8 -11.64 2.35 19.49
CA PRO A 8 -10.65 1.41 18.96
C PRO A 8 -10.15 1.93 17.61
N PRO A 9 -8.89 1.64 17.21
CA PRO A 9 -8.32 2.21 15.99
C PRO A 9 -9.26 1.93 14.83
N SER A 10 -9.90 2.99 14.34
CA SER A 10 -10.82 2.94 13.22
C SER A 10 -10.10 2.22 12.09
N ILE A 11 -10.50 1.00 11.75
CA ILE A 11 -10.10 0.38 10.50
C ILE A 11 -10.79 1.25 9.44
N ILE A 12 -10.11 2.31 8.99
CA ILE A 12 -10.67 3.22 8.00
C ILE A 12 -10.79 2.39 6.71
N PRO A 13 -12.01 2.05 6.26
CA PRO A 13 -12.21 1.11 5.17
C PRO A 13 -11.56 1.61 3.89
N GLU A 14 -11.59 2.92 3.64
CA GLU A 14 -10.93 3.58 2.49
C GLU A 14 -9.40 3.49 2.49
N LEU A 15 -8.78 3.15 3.63
CA LEU A 15 -7.33 2.91 3.73
C LEU A 15 -6.98 1.41 3.67
N SER A 16 -7.97 0.52 3.68
CA SER A 16 -7.76 -0.93 3.79
C SER A 16 -8.10 -1.72 2.52
N CYS A 17 -8.78 -1.10 1.55
CA CYS A 17 -9.21 -1.77 0.32
C CYS A 17 -8.87 -0.95 -0.93
N ILE A 18 -8.82 -1.63 -2.08
CA ILE A 18 -8.55 -1.03 -3.39
C ILE A 18 -9.81 -1.01 -4.25
N THR A 19 -9.92 -0.04 -5.14
CA THR A 19 -10.94 -0.03 -6.20
C THR A 19 -10.25 -0.17 -7.55
N GLY A 20 -10.75 -1.07 -8.40
CA GLY A 20 -10.13 -1.37 -9.69
C GLY A 20 -8.72 -1.95 -9.54
N ASN A 21 -7.72 -1.26 -10.08
CA ASN A 21 -6.30 -1.62 -10.01
C ASN A 21 -5.55 -0.95 -8.85
N GLY A 22 -6.22 -0.13 -8.04
CA GLY A 22 -5.63 0.52 -6.87
C GLY A 22 -4.63 1.65 -7.19
N GLU A 23 -4.70 2.28 -8.36
CA GLU A 23 -3.89 3.49 -8.67
C GLU A 23 -4.20 4.66 -7.73
N SER A 24 -5.48 4.82 -7.38
CA SER A 24 -5.96 5.81 -6.41
C SER A 24 -5.81 5.35 -4.96
N TYR A 25 -5.25 4.16 -4.70
CA TYR A 25 -5.11 3.65 -3.34
C TYR A 25 -4.14 4.55 -2.55
N ARG A 26 -4.63 5.13 -1.45
CA ARG A 26 -3.85 5.96 -0.54
C ARG A 26 -3.79 5.38 0.87
N GLY A 27 -4.07 4.08 1.00
CA GLY A 27 -3.99 3.37 2.27
C GLY A 27 -2.58 3.23 2.83
N LEU A 28 -2.51 2.73 4.07
CA LEU A 28 -1.28 2.62 4.85
C LEU A 28 -0.75 1.19 4.92
N ILE A 29 -1.34 0.26 4.14
CA ILE A 29 -0.87 -1.12 4.09
C ILE A 29 0.53 -1.15 3.49
N ALA A 30 1.43 -1.84 4.18
CA ALA A 30 2.85 -1.97 3.84
C ALA A 30 3.31 -3.43 3.95
N VAL A 31 2.41 -4.35 3.62
CA VAL A 31 2.62 -5.80 3.71
C VAL A 31 2.20 -6.45 2.39
N THR A 32 3.04 -7.34 1.89
CA THR A 32 2.82 -8.04 0.63
C THR A 32 1.86 -9.23 0.81
N THR A 33 1.44 -9.86 -0.30
CA THR A 33 0.62 -11.09 -0.27
C THR A 33 1.28 -12.24 0.48
N SER A 34 2.61 -12.34 0.43
CA SER A 34 3.36 -13.36 1.19
C SER A 34 3.65 -12.98 2.64
N GLY A 35 3.16 -11.82 3.10
CA GLY A 35 3.41 -11.31 4.45
C GLY A 35 4.75 -10.60 4.61
N LYS A 36 5.46 -10.30 3.53
CA LYS A 36 6.74 -9.57 3.60
C LYS A 36 6.50 -8.08 3.84
N LYS A 37 7.44 -7.46 4.54
CA LYS A 37 7.40 -6.03 4.80
C LYS A 37 7.82 -5.27 3.54
N CYS A 38 7.06 -4.24 3.20
CA CYS A 38 7.42 -3.33 2.13
C CYS A 38 8.64 -2.49 2.53
N GLN A 39 9.61 -2.41 1.61
CA GLN A 39 10.69 -1.45 1.60
C GLN A 39 10.13 -0.05 1.30
N ARG A 40 10.78 0.98 1.85
CA ARG A 40 10.37 2.36 1.59
C ARG A 40 10.68 2.73 0.14
N TRP A 41 9.75 3.42 -0.53
CA TRP A 41 9.93 3.91 -1.89
C TRP A 41 11.09 4.90 -2.04
N ALA A 42 11.42 5.64 -0.98
CA ALA A 42 12.59 6.52 -0.96
C ALA A 42 13.89 5.77 -0.59
N SER A 43 13.81 4.51 -0.14
CA SER A 43 14.97 3.74 0.32
C SER A 43 15.51 2.89 -0.79
N GLN A 44 16.79 3.01 -1.08
CA GLN A 44 17.50 2.28 -2.15
C GLN A 44 18.15 0.98 -1.65
N THR A 45 17.65 0.42 -0.55
CA THR A 45 18.23 -0.76 0.13
C THR A 45 17.12 -1.57 0.80
N PRO A 46 17.13 -2.91 0.75
CA PRO A 46 18.10 -3.80 0.09
C PRO A 46 18.07 -3.79 -1.44
N HIS A 47 16.94 -3.42 -2.06
CA HIS A 47 16.83 -3.38 -3.51
C HIS A 47 16.97 -1.95 -4.00
N ARG A 48 17.95 -1.73 -4.87
CA ARG A 48 18.08 -0.48 -5.59
C ARG A 48 17.04 -0.47 -6.72
N HIS A 49 16.25 0.59 -6.80
CA HIS A 49 15.23 0.76 -7.82
C HIS A 49 15.45 2.06 -8.57
N ASP A 50 15.20 2.04 -9.88
CA ASP A 50 15.44 3.16 -10.77
C ASP A 50 14.66 4.41 -10.37
N TYR A 51 15.25 5.56 -10.69
CA TYR A 51 14.69 6.89 -10.43
C TYR A 51 13.34 7.12 -11.13
N THR A 52 12.89 6.21 -12.00
CA THR A 52 11.58 6.27 -12.63
C THR A 52 10.44 6.16 -11.63
N ILE A 53 10.60 5.43 -10.52
CA ILE A 53 9.51 5.21 -9.55
C ILE A 53 9.85 5.84 -8.20
N VAL A 54 10.18 7.14 -8.24
CA VAL A 54 10.49 7.93 -7.04
C VAL A 54 9.42 9.01 -6.82
N PRO A 55 9.21 9.46 -5.57
CA PRO A 55 8.23 10.50 -5.26
C PRO A 55 8.43 11.79 -6.07
N GLU A 56 9.68 12.08 -6.46
CA GLU A 56 10.05 13.26 -7.25
C GLU A 56 9.58 13.18 -8.71
N GLN A 57 9.44 11.96 -9.27
CA GLN A 57 8.93 11.77 -10.63
C GLN A 57 7.41 11.49 -10.67
N PHE A 58 6.86 10.96 -9.58
CA PHE A 58 5.42 10.72 -9.42
C PHE A 58 4.87 11.38 -8.15
N PRO A 59 4.79 12.72 -8.09
CA PRO A 59 4.29 13.43 -6.91
C PRO A 59 2.82 13.06 -6.59
N ASP A 60 2.03 12.80 -7.63
CA ASP A 60 0.61 12.45 -7.47
C ASP A 60 0.39 10.99 -7.05
N ALA A 61 1.40 10.11 -7.17
CA ALA A 61 1.26 8.69 -6.82
C ALA A 61 1.30 8.42 -5.31
N GLY A 62 1.64 9.42 -4.49
CA GLY A 62 1.67 9.29 -3.03
C GLY A 62 2.59 8.16 -2.56
N LEU A 63 3.81 8.12 -3.12
CA LEU A 63 4.88 7.17 -2.78
C LEU A 63 5.48 7.46 -1.40
N ASP A 64 4.61 7.59 -0.41
CA ASP A 64 4.96 7.90 0.97
C ASP A 64 5.43 6.66 1.69
N LYS A 65 6.56 6.80 2.39
CA LYS A 65 7.15 5.75 3.24
C LYS A 65 7.27 4.44 2.46
N ASN A 66 6.56 3.39 2.89
CA ASN A 66 6.62 2.02 2.37
C ASN A 66 5.23 1.46 2.08
N TYR A 67 4.26 2.32 1.78
CA TYR A 67 2.90 1.87 1.54
C TYR A 67 2.75 1.27 0.15
N CYS A 68 1.89 0.28 0.00
CA CYS A 68 1.59 -0.32 -1.29
C CYS A 68 1.01 0.71 -2.26
N ARG A 69 1.59 0.84 -3.45
CA ARG A 69 1.16 1.81 -4.47
C ARG A 69 1.22 1.18 -5.84
N ASN A 70 0.55 1.82 -6.80
CA ASN A 70 0.55 1.39 -8.18
C ASN A 70 0.85 2.57 -9.11
N PRO A 71 2.09 3.06 -9.15
CA PRO A 71 2.45 4.18 -10.01
C PRO A 71 2.46 3.80 -11.51
N ASP A 72 2.71 2.53 -11.85
CA ASP A 72 2.83 2.07 -13.24
C ASP A 72 1.54 1.52 -13.85
N GLY A 73 0.40 1.63 -13.16
CA GLY A 73 -0.88 1.09 -13.65
C GLY A 73 -0.89 -0.44 -13.80
N LYS A 74 -0.14 -1.18 -12.96
CA LYS A 74 -0.20 -2.65 -12.88
C LYS A 74 -1.58 -3.13 -12.45
N GLN A 75 -1.78 -4.44 -12.35
CA GLN A 75 -3.07 -5.01 -11.96
C GLN A 75 -3.49 -4.71 -10.51
N LYS A 76 -2.52 -4.54 -9.59
CA LYS A 76 -2.75 -4.26 -8.17
C LYS A 76 -1.61 -3.41 -7.60
N PRO A 77 -1.82 -2.72 -6.47
CA PRO A 77 -0.74 -2.08 -5.76
C PRO A 77 0.30 -3.09 -5.31
N TRP A 78 1.55 -2.67 -5.41
CA TRP A 78 2.72 -3.46 -5.12
C TRP A 78 3.69 -2.61 -4.33
N CYS A 79 4.76 -3.23 -3.83
CA CYS A 79 5.85 -2.53 -3.19
C CYS A 79 7.15 -3.31 -3.39
N PHE A 80 8.28 -2.63 -3.26
CA PHE A 80 9.56 -3.31 -3.05
C PHE A 80 9.51 -4.05 -1.70
N THR A 81 10.12 -5.22 -1.59
CA THR A 81 10.14 -5.95 -0.32
C THR A 81 11.47 -5.75 0.39
N THR A 82 11.53 -5.93 1.70
CA THR A 82 12.81 -5.92 2.42
C THR A 82 13.58 -7.24 2.29
N ASP A 83 13.09 -8.21 1.52
CA ASP A 83 13.71 -9.53 1.36
C ASP A 83 14.60 -9.57 0.13
N TYR A 84 15.89 -9.90 0.30
CA TYR A 84 16.88 -9.92 -0.78
C TYR A 84 16.55 -10.87 -1.95
N LYS A 85 15.70 -11.89 -1.74
CA LYS A 85 15.30 -12.84 -2.80
C LYS A 85 14.09 -12.37 -3.58
N THR A 86 13.36 -11.36 -3.09
CA THR A 86 12.12 -10.89 -3.71
C THR A 86 12.19 -9.37 -3.86
N PRO A 87 12.62 -8.86 -5.03
CA PRO A 87 12.80 -7.42 -5.20
C PRO A 87 11.49 -6.65 -4.99
N TRP A 88 10.38 -7.15 -5.52
CA TRP A 88 9.06 -6.55 -5.37
C TRP A 88 7.99 -7.64 -5.32
N GLU A 89 6.85 -7.31 -4.75
CA GLU A 89 5.69 -8.20 -4.70
C GLU A 89 4.39 -7.41 -4.61
N TYR A 90 3.29 -8.01 -5.06
CA TYR A 90 1.95 -7.45 -4.89
C TYR A 90 1.54 -7.42 -3.43
N CYS A 91 0.70 -6.44 -3.09
CA CYS A 91 0.15 -6.33 -1.75
C CYS A 91 -1.15 -7.09 -1.59
N SER A 92 -1.35 -7.61 -0.37
CA SER A 92 -2.60 -8.28 0.02
C SER A 92 -3.67 -7.24 0.30
N LEU A 93 -4.23 -6.69 -0.79
CA LEU A 93 -5.28 -5.68 -0.71
C LEU A 93 -6.61 -6.27 -1.21
N PRO A 94 -7.64 -6.33 -0.35
CA PRO A 94 -8.98 -6.69 -0.77
C PRO A 94 -9.58 -5.59 -1.66
N ASN A 95 -10.46 -5.95 -2.60
CA ASN A 95 -11.22 -4.92 -3.31
C ASN A 95 -12.33 -4.40 -2.41
N CYS A 96 -12.58 -3.09 -2.44
CA CYS A 96 -13.67 -2.49 -1.70
C CYS A 96 -15.03 -3.08 -2.14
N ASN A 97 -15.22 -3.35 -3.43
CA ASN A 97 -16.42 -4.03 -3.93
C ASN A 97 -16.58 -5.44 -3.36
N ASP A 98 -15.50 -6.19 -3.15
CA ASP A 98 -15.55 -7.54 -2.59
C ASP A 98 -15.89 -7.50 -1.09
N ILE A 99 -15.40 -6.49 -0.35
CA ILE A 99 -15.74 -6.28 1.06
C ILE A 99 -17.20 -5.87 1.20
N LEU A 100 -17.68 -4.95 0.35
CA LEU A 100 -19.08 -4.52 0.35
C LEU A 100 -20.02 -5.68 -0.02
N ALA A 101 -19.60 -6.57 -0.93
CA ALA A 101 -20.34 -7.77 -1.28
C ALA A 101 -20.27 -8.88 -0.20
N SER A 102 -19.19 -8.94 0.59
CA SER A 102 -19.01 -9.91 1.69
C SER A 102 -19.55 -9.41 3.04
N GLY A 103 -20.09 -8.18 3.10
CA GLY A 103 -20.30 -7.44 4.34
C GLY A 103 -21.65 -6.76 4.51
N ILE A 104 -22.71 -7.19 3.81
CA ILE A 104 -24.11 -6.89 4.19
C ILE A 104 -24.98 -8.14 3.98
N ASN A 105 -25.06 -8.96 5.03
CA ASN A 105 -26.27 -9.71 5.39
C ASN A 105 -26.37 -9.71 6.93
#